data_AF-A0A958JJA0-F1
#
_entry.id   AF-A0A958JJA0-F1
#
_cell.length_a   1.000
_cell.length_b   1.000
_cell.length_c   1.000
_cell.angle_alpha   90.00
_cell.angle_beta   90.00
_cell.angle_gamma   90.00
#
_symmetry.space_group_name_H-M   'P 1'
#
loop_
_entity.id
_entity.type
_entity.pdbx_description
1 polymer ?
#
loop_
_entity_poly.entity_id
_entity_poly.type
_entity_poly.pdbx_seq_one_letter_code
_entity_poly.pdbx_strand_id
1 'polypeptide(L)'
;MMTRGAQAQRKVEFSPEPTKERQTFAAPARLPRLSDYAGIFLIAGSVLLFELALTRIFAVILWAHLAFMVVSTALFGFGLSGVYLALRPRAVVNRRANLSLLALIVAVAILGAYWTVVNVPFQMWNFHEDSSNFLKLALWYGALVVPFFFAGLLIAELLSSYPARSARLYGVDLLGAAAGSLALIPVIPYAGGVGTVVVAAVCAALAALCLARPEQRTMRGATLALLAVLAWLVPNADEVLPLQYHQNKRRFNTAVDNDQILATRWSPLSKVDIAVHRQDIYDIWIDGGTNESAIYAWSGNLETLQPLEWHSSAAIYAVKRG
;
A
#
# COMPACT_ATOMS: atom_id res chain seq x y z
N MET A 1 73.32 36.62 -63.12
CA MET A 1 73.42 37.16 -61.75
C MET A 1 72.17 36.73 -60.99
N MET A 2 72.36 35.78 -60.07
CA MET A 2 71.55 35.38 -58.91
C MET A 2 70.01 35.32 -58.97
N THR A 3 69.54 34.08 -58.82
CA THR A 3 68.25 33.61 -58.31
C THR A 3 67.84 34.27 -56.98
N ARG A 4 66.56 34.70 -56.86
CA ARG A 4 65.93 34.99 -55.56
C ARG A 4 64.70 34.10 -55.39
N GLY A 5 64.84 33.14 -54.48
CA GLY A 5 63.79 32.23 -54.04
C GLY A 5 62.77 32.92 -53.13
N ALA A 6 61.57 32.37 -53.17
CA ALA A 6 60.38 32.78 -52.46
C ALA A 6 60.51 32.71 -50.92
N GLN A 7 59.98 33.71 -50.23
CA GLN A 7 59.54 33.58 -48.84
C GLN A 7 58.04 33.89 -48.78
N ALA A 8 57.26 32.83 -48.59
CA ALA A 8 55.84 32.92 -48.29
C ALA A 8 55.65 33.43 -46.85
N GLN A 9 55.19 34.68 -46.71
CA GLN A 9 54.70 35.20 -45.43
C GLN A 9 53.30 34.63 -45.17
N ARG A 10 53.22 33.56 -44.37
CA ARG A 10 51.96 33.08 -43.80
C ARG A 10 51.54 34.04 -42.69
N LYS A 11 50.57 34.91 -42.99
CA LYS A 11 49.91 35.78 -42.01
C LYS A 11 49.12 34.87 -41.05
N VAL A 12 49.59 34.73 -39.81
CA VAL A 12 48.87 34.02 -38.75
C VAL A 12 47.71 34.91 -38.33
N GLU A 13 46.51 34.60 -38.81
CA GLU A 13 45.28 35.25 -38.43
C GLU A 13 44.91 34.77 -37.02
N PHE A 14 45.01 35.68 -36.04
CA PHE A 14 44.68 35.41 -34.65
C PHE A 14 43.15 35.30 -34.56
N SER A 15 42.64 34.07 -34.42
CA SER A 15 41.23 33.82 -34.11
C SER A 15 40.89 34.51 -32.79
N PRO A 16 39.79 35.28 -32.69
CA PRO A 16 39.34 35.83 -31.42
C PRO A 16 39.03 34.68 -30.45
N GLU A 17 39.44 34.84 -29.19
CA GLU A 17 39.16 33.88 -28.11
C GLU A 17 37.69 33.45 -28.10
N PRO A 18 37.37 32.19 -27.78
CA PRO A 18 36.00 31.80 -27.51
C PRO A 18 35.50 32.63 -26.34
N THR A 19 34.52 33.48 -26.62
CA THR A 19 33.68 34.20 -25.65
C THR A 19 33.44 33.31 -24.45
N LYS A 20 34.00 33.67 -23.29
CA LYS A 20 33.66 33.06 -22.01
C LYS A 20 32.15 33.08 -21.90
N GLU A 21 31.52 31.92 -22.10
CA GLU A 21 30.12 31.71 -21.81
C GLU A 21 29.89 32.27 -20.41
N ARG A 22 29.05 33.30 -20.32
CA ARG A 22 28.51 33.76 -19.04
C ARG A 22 27.92 32.50 -18.40
N GLN A 23 28.64 31.95 -17.43
CA GLN A 23 28.09 31.01 -16.48
C GLN A 23 26.89 31.73 -15.88
N THR A 24 25.70 31.42 -16.38
CA THR A 24 24.44 31.78 -15.75
C THR A 24 24.56 31.20 -14.36
N PHE A 25 24.77 32.07 -13.36
CA PHE A 25 24.75 31.70 -11.95
C PHE A 25 23.50 30.85 -11.75
N ALA A 26 23.69 29.55 -11.57
CA ALA A 26 22.60 28.63 -11.31
C ALA A 26 21.83 29.20 -10.12
N ALA A 27 20.51 29.36 -10.27
CA ALA A 27 19.66 29.87 -9.20
C ALA A 27 19.98 29.09 -7.91
N PRO A 28 20.08 29.76 -6.74
CA PRO A 28 20.54 29.12 -5.51
C PRO A 28 19.73 27.85 -5.24
N ALA A 29 20.45 26.76 -4.96
CA ALA A 29 19.85 25.46 -4.71
C ALA A 29 18.82 25.59 -3.57
N ARG A 30 17.53 25.41 -3.90
CA ARG A 30 16.47 25.50 -2.90
C ARG A 30 16.62 24.35 -1.92
N LEU A 31 16.45 24.65 -0.64
CA LEU A 31 16.46 23.65 0.41
C LEU A 31 15.03 23.16 0.67
N PRO A 32 14.85 21.86 0.98
CA PRO A 32 13.57 21.31 1.42
C PRO A 32 13.14 21.95 2.74
N ARG A 33 11.82 22.17 2.86
CA ARG A 33 11.19 22.66 4.08
C ARG A 33 10.94 21.51 5.05
N LEU A 34 10.69 21.80 6.32
CA LEU A 34 10.27 20.78 7.30
C LEU A 34 9.01 20.04 6.85
N SER A 35 8.09 20.75 6.18
CA SER A 35 6.89 20.18 5.56
C SER A 35 7.18 19.12 4.50
N ASP A 36 8.28 19.28 3.75
CA ASP A 36 8.66 18.32 2.70
C ASP A 36 9.18 17.03 3.32
N TYR A 37 9.96 17.13 4.42
CA TYR A 37 10.40 15.99 5.22
C TYR A 37 9.22 15.28 5.91
N ALA A 38 8.29 16.02 6.50
CA ALA A 38 7.10 15.43 7.11
C ALA A 38 6.21 14.75 6.04
N GLY A 39 6.04 15.39 4.89
CA GLY A 39 5.24 14.86 3.79
C GLY A 39 5.79 13.55 3.22
N ILE A 40 7.11 13.47 2.94
CA ILE A 40 7.72 12.24 2.43
C ILE A 40 7.71 11.12 3.48
N PHE A 41 7.97 11.44 4.76
CA PHE A 41 7.88 10.47 5.86
C PHE A 41 6.47 9.85 5.95
N LEU A 42 5.43 10.68 5.91
CA LEU A 42 4.04 10.25 6.03
C LEU A 42 3.56 9.46 4.80
N ILE A 43 3.93 9.85 3.58
CA ILE A 43 3.58 9.09 2.36
C ILE A 43 4.29 7.74 2.33
N ALA A 44 5.59 7.69 2.64
CA ALA A 44 6.32 6.43 2.69
C ALA A 44 5.70 5.48 3.72
N GLY A 45 5.44 5.97 4.94
CA GLY A 45 4.78 5.18 5.98
C GLY A 45 3.35 4.76 5.62
N SER A 46 2.58 5.63 4.99
CA SER A 46 1.22 5.34 4.50
C SER A 46 1.22 4.18 3.51
N VAL A 47 2.08 4.25 2.49
CA VAL A 47 2.10 3.28 1.40
C VAL A 47 2.59 1.91 1.88
N LEU A 48 3.62 1.88 2.74
CA LEU A 48 4.08 0.62 3.34
C LEU A 48 3.03 0.02 4.28
N LEU A 49 2.37 0.84 5.11
CA LEU A 49 1.29 0.35 5.97
C LEU A 49 0.14 -0.22 5.13
N PHE A 50 -0.23 0.45 4.04
CA PHE A 50 -1.26 -0.01 3.11
C PHE A 50 -0.86 -1.32 2.42
N GLU A 51 0.38 -1.42 1.92
CA GLU A 51 0.90 -2.64 1.29
C GLU A 51 0.79 -3.83 2.25
N LEU A 52 1.25 -3.66 3.50
CA LEU A 52 1.18 -4.71 4.50
C LEU A 52 -0.27 -5.05 4.89
N ALA A 53 -1.14 -4.06 5.08
CA ALA A 53 -2.56 -4.28 5.36
C ALA A 53 -3.23 -5.09 4.25
N LEU A 54 -2.94 -4.77 2.98
CA LEU A 54 -3.42 -5.54 1.84
C LEU A 54 -2.91 -6.99 1.87
N THR A 55 -1.64 -7.25 2.22
CA THR A 55 -1.16 -8.64 2.34
C THR A 55 -1.96 -9.44 3.37
N ARG A 56 -2.36 -8.80 4.48
CA ARG A 56 -3.17 -9.43 5.53
C ARG A 56 -4.60 -9.65 5.06
N ILE A 57 -5.22 -8.64 4.44
CA ILE A 57 -6.57 -8.75 3.87
C ILE A 57 -6.62 -9.84 2.78
N PHE A 58 -5.60 -9.92 1.92
CA PHE A 58 -5.57 -10.87 0.82
C PHE A 58 -5.35 -12.30 1.33
N ALA A 59 -4.60 -12.48 2.41
CA ALA A 59 -4.50 -13.79 3.07
C ALA A 59 -5.86 -14.30 3.58
N VAL A 60 -6.76 -13.39 3.97
CA VAL A 60 -8.12 -13.71 4.44
C VAL A 60 -9.08 -13.94 3.27
N ILE A 61 -9.23 -12.96 2.37
CA ILE A 61 -10.23 -12.99 1.27
C ILE A 61 -9.85 -14.00 0.19
N LEU A 62 -8.55 -14.09 -0.11
CA LEU A 62 -7.97 -14.99 -1.10
C LEU A 62 -7.05 -15.99 -0.38
N TRP A 63 -6.19 -16.68 -1.12
CA TRP A 63 -5.19 -17.55 -0.53
C TRP A 63 -3.87 -16.81 -0.27
N ALA A 64 -3.11 -17.25 0.73
CA ALA A 64 -1.85 -16.61 1.15
C ALA A 64 -0.83 -16.43 0.01
N HIS A 65 -0.82 -17.30 -1.01
CA HIS A 65 0.08 -17.17 -2.16
C HIS A 65 -0.23 -15.94 -3.03
N LEU A 66 -1.46 -15.42 -3.02
CA LEU A 66 -1.82 -14.19 -3.72
C LEU A 66 -1.43 -12.93 -2.94
N ALA A 67 -0.97 -13.03 -1.69
CA ALA A 67 -0.41 -11.88 -0.99
C ALA A 67 0.85 -11.33 -1.69
N PHE A 68 1.61 -12.18 -2.41
CA PHE A 68 2.79 -11.75 -3.19
C PHE A 68 2.44 -10.85 -4.38
N MET A 69 1.19 -10.91 -4.86
CA MET A 69 0.70 -9.99 -5.89
C MET A 69 0.74 -8.55 -5.41
N VAL A 70 0.44 -8.29 -4.13
CA VAL A 70 0.43 -6.94 -3.55
C VAL A 70 1.78 -6.27 -3.72
N VAL A 71 2.86 -6.96 -3.31
CA VAL A 71 4.24 -6.47 -3.46
C VAL A 71 4.58 -6.21 -4.92
N SER A 72 4.19 -7.13 -5.81
CA SER A 72 4.43 -6.98 -7.26
C SER A 72 3.70 -5.77 -7.84
N THR A 73 2.46 -5.52 -7.42
CA THR A 73 1.68 -4.35 -7.85
C THR A 73 2.23 -3.05 -7.31
N ALA A 74 2.76 -3.05 -6.08
CA ALA A 74 3.42 -1.89 -5.49
C ALA A 74 4.66 -1.53 -6.30
N LEU A 75 5.56 -2.49 -6.52
CA LEU A 75 6.76 -2.28 -7.34
C LEU A 75 6.42 -1.86 -8.77
N PHE A 76 5.39 -2.44 -9.38
CA PHE A 76 4.92 -2.05 -10.71
C PHE A 76 4.42 -0.59 -10.73
N GLY A 77 3.62 -0.17 -9.74
CA GLY A 77 3.14 1.20 -9.64
C GLY A 77 4.27 2.21 -9.47
N PHE A 78 5.22 1.94 -8.56
CA PHE A 78 6.42 2.76 -8.39
C PHE A 78 7.26 2.81 -9.69
N GLY A 79 7.49 1.67 -10.34
CA GLY A 79 8.22 1.59 -11.61
C GLY A 79 7.54 2.40 -12.72
N LEU A 80 6.22 2.26 -12.86
CA LEU A 80 5.42 3.01 -13.84
C LEU A 80 5.49 4.53 -13.59
N SER A 81 5.52 4.96 -12.33
CA SER A 81 5.69 6.37 -11.97
C SER A 81 7.07 6.93 -12.42
N GLY A 82 8.12 6.11 -12.29
CA GLY A 82 9.46 6.45 -12.77
C GLY A 82 9.54 6.56 -14.29
N VAL A 83 8.92 5.61 -15.01
CA VAL A 83 8.80 5.66 -16.48
C VAL A 83 8.04 6.91 -16.91
N TYR A 84 6.92 7.21 -16.26
CA TYR A 84 6.13 8.41 -16.53
C TYR A 84 6.95 9.70 -16.36
N LEU A 85 7.75 9.79 -15.29
CA LEU A 85 8.60 10.95 -15.05
C LEU A 85 9.76 11.04 -16.06
N ALA A 86 10.34 9.91 -16.46
CA ALA A 86 11.43 9.87 -17.44
C ALA A 86 10.98 10.29 -18.85
N LEU A 87 9.74 9.99 -19.24
CA LEU A 87 9.16 10.36 -20.53
C LEU A 87 8.63 11.81 -20.55
N ARG A 88 8.56 12.51 -19.41
CA ARG A 88 8.06 13.89 -19.38
C ARG A 88 9.05 14.87 -20.02
N PRO A 89 8.59 15.76 -20.92
CA PRO A 89 9.45 16.81 -21.46
C PRO A 89 10.01 17.72 -20.37
N ARG A 90 11.32 18.04 -20.42
CA ARG A 90 11.99 18.92 -19.43
C ARG A 90 11.30 20.28 -19.24
N ALA A 91 10.62 20.80 -20.27
CA ALA A 91 9.84 22.03 -20.18
C ALA A 91 8.63 21.92 -19.22
N VAL A 92 8.03 20.74 -19.10
CA VAL A 92 6.93 20.44 -18.17
C VAL A 92 7.46 20.15 -16.77
N VAL A 93 8.66 19.59 -16.65
CA VAL A 93 9.35 19.35 -15.36
C VAL A 93 9.59 20.66 -14.59
N ASN A 94 9.76 21.78 -15.28
CA ASN A 94 9.88 23.09 -14.62
C ASN A 94 8.58 23.57 -13.97
N ARG A 95 7.41 23.02 -14.35
CA ARG A 95 6.12 23.30 -13.71
C ARG A 95 5.92 22.33 -12.55
N ARG A 96 6.30 22.76 -11.35
CA ARG A 96 6.20 21.96 -10.10
C ARG A 96 4.85 21.28 -9.99
N ALA A 97 4.86 19.95 -9.83
CA ALA A 97 3.65 19.21 -9.53
C ALA A 97 3.02 19.71 -8.22
N ASN A 98 1.70 19.61 -8.13
CA ASN A 98 1.00 19.92 -6.90
C ASN A 98 1.11 18.74 -5.93
N LEU A 99 2.14 18.73 -5.09
CA LEU A 99 2.46 17.62 -4.18
C LEU A 99 1.32 17.32 -3.19
N SER A 100 0.60 18.34 -2.71
CA SER A 100 -0.56 18.14 -1.83
C SER A 100 -1.71 17.45 -2.55
N LEU A 101 -1.94 17.77 -3.83
CA LEU A 101 -2.93 17.09 -4.65
C LEU A 101 -2.53 15.62 -4.90
N LEU A 102 -1.25 15.35 -5.19
CA LEU A 102 -0.78 13.96 -5.36
C LEU A 102 -1.00 13.15 -4.08
N ALA A 103 -0.64 13.68 -2.91
CA ALA A 103 -0.88 13.02 -1.63
C ALA A 103 -2.38 12.82 -1.35
N LEU A 104 -3.22 13.78 -1.70
CA LEU A 104 -4.67 13.67 -1.56
C LEU A 104 -5.24 12.58 -2.49
N ILE A 105 -4.74 12.50 -3.72
CA ILE A 105 -5.09 11.42 -4.67
C ILE A 105 -4.68 10.06 -4.08
N VAL A 106 -3.48 9.94 -3.48
CA VAL A 106 -3.06 8.70 -2.82
C VAL A 106 -4.05 8.30 -1.70
N ALA A 107 -4.44 9.25 -0.84
CA ALA A 107 -5.39 8.97 0.24
C ALA A 107 -6.74 8.43 -0.29
N VAL A 108 -7.29 9.06 -1.32
CA VAL A 108 -8.55 8.63 -1.95
C VAL A 108 -8.37 7.32 -2.72
N ALA A 109 -7.24 7.15 -3.41
CA ALA A 109 -6.93 5.96 -4.19
C ALA A 109 -6.73 4.72 -3.30
N ILE A 110 -6.19 4.86 -2.09
CA ILE A 110 -6.11 3.77 -1.10
C ILE A 110 -7.51 3.21 -0.80
N LEU A 111 -8.48 4.09 -0.52
CA LEU A 111 -9.86 3.70 -0.24
C LEU A 111 -10.54 3.13 -1.49
N GLY A 112 -10.34 3.75 -2.64
CA GLY A 112 -10.86 3.27 -3.92
C GLY A 112 -10.32 1.90 -4.31
N ALA A 113 -9.03 1.64 -4.05
CA ALA A 113 -8.40 0.35 -4.28
C ALA A 113 -9.01 -0.72 -3.39
N TYR A 114 -9.14 -0.47 -2.09
CA TYR A 114 -9.83 -1.37 -1.17
C TYR A 114 -11.29 -1.61 -1.56
N TRP A 115 -12.04 -0.54 -1.86
CA TRP A 115 -13.43 -0.63 -2.30
C TRP A 115 -13.60 -1.51 -3.54
N THR A 116 -12.69 -1.36 -4.51
CA THR A 116 -12.69 -2.18 -5.74
C THR A 116 -12.45 -3.64 -5.42
N VAL A 117 -11.45 -3.95 -4.59
CA VAL A 117 -11.14 -5.33 -4.20
C VAL A 117 -12.31 -6.00 -3.48
N VAL A 118 -13.03 -5.25 -2.65
CA VAL A 118 -14.15 -5.79 -1.86
C VAL A 118 -15.42 -5.96 -2.68
N ASN A 119 -15.71 -5.07 -3.63
CA ASN A 119 -16.98 -5.09 -4.37
C ASN A 119 -16.91 -5.77 -5.74
N VAL A 120 -15.73 -6.08 -6.25
CA VAL A 120 -15.57 -6.78 -7.54
C VAL A 120 -15.37 -8.27 -7.27
N PRO A 121 -16.39 -9.11 -7.49
CA PRO A 121 -16.36 -10.51 -7.08
C PRO A 121 -15.46 -11.36 -7.98
N PHE A 122 -14.20 -11.50 -7.58
CA PHE A 122 -13.21 -12.29 -8.28
C PHE A 122 -13.17 -13.72 -7.74
N GLN A 123 -13.52 -14.70 -8.59
CA GLN A 123 -13.45 -16.12 -8.26
C GLN A 123 -12.26 -16.78 -8.94
N MET A 124 -11.31 -17.28 -8.15
CA MET A 124 -10.09 -17.90 -8.68
C MET A 124 -10.30 -19.35 -9.12
N TRP A 125 -11.13 -20.11 -8.40
CA TRP A 125 -11.29 -21.55 -8.66
C TRP A 125 -11.91 -21.84 -10.03
N ASN A 126 -12.85 -21.00 -10.46
CA ASN A 126 -13.55 -21.13 -11.75
C ASN A 126 -13.05 -20.11 -12.78
N PHE A 127 -11.77 -19.73 -12.70
CA PHE A 127 -11.21 -18.63 -13.51
C PHE A 127 -11.43 -18.84 -15.01
N HIS A 128 -11.26 -20.07 -15.50
CA HIS A 128 -11.39 -20.42 -16.92
C HIS A 128 -12.85 -20.56 -17.41
N GLU A 129 -13.82 -20.64 -16.49
CA GLU A 129 -15.23 -20.86 -16.85
C GLU A 129 -15.91 -19.56 -17.29
N ASP A 130 -15.45 -18.41 -16.77
CA ASP A 130 -16.01 -17.10 -17.08
C ASP A 130 -14.92 -16.13 -17.53
N SER A 131 -14.98 -15.72 -18.81
CA SER A 131 -14.06 -14.76 -19.40
C SER A 131 -14.12 -13.37 -18.72
N SER A 132 -15.21 -13.06 -18.00
CA SER A 132 -15.30 -11.83 -17.22
C SER A 132 -14.27 -11.76 -16.08
N ASN A 133 -13.74 -12.90 -15.63
CA ASN A 133 -12.72 -12.95 -14.58
C ASN A 133 -11.41 -12.27 -14.99
N PHE A 134 -11.07 -12.25 -16.28
CA PHE A 134 -9.93 -11.47 -16.77
C PHE A 134 -10.13 -9.97 -16.58
N LEU A 135 -11.35 -9.46 -16.88
CA LEU A 135 -11.68 -8.06 -16.69
C LEU A 135 -11.69 -7.69 -15.19
N LYS A 136 -12.27 -8.55 -14.34
CA LYS A 136 -12.27 -8.36 -12.88
C LYS A 136 -10.85 -8.32 -12.31
N LEU A 137 -9.97 -9.21 -12.78
CA LEU A 137 -8.56 -9.22 -12.40
C LEU A 137 -7.85 -7.94 -12.86
N ALA A 138 -8.09 -7.50 -14.10
CA ALA A 138 -7.55 -6.25 -14.61
C ALA A 138 -8.03 -5.04 -13.79
N LEU A 139 -9.30 -5.02 -13.34
CA LEU A 139 -9.83 -3.98 -12.45
C LEU A 139 -9.13 -4.00 -11.07
N TRP A 140 -8.89 -5.18 -10.50
CA TRP A 140 -8.14 -5.32 -9.25
C TRP A 140 -6.72 -4.77 -9.38
N TYR A 141 -5.95 -5.25 -10.37
CA TYR A 141 -4.60 -4.77 -10.63
C TYR A 141 -4.57 -3.28 -10.92
N GLY A 142 -5.47 -2.80 -11.78
CA GLY A 142 -5.60 -1.39 -12.13
C GLY A 142 -5.82 -0.53 -10.89
N ALA A 143 -6.79 -0.88 -10.05
CA ALA A 143 -7.11 -0.16 -8.83
C ALA A 143 -5.97 -0.18 -7.80
N LEU A 144 -5.32 -1.33 -7.60
CA LEU A 144 -4.18 -1.47 -6.69
C LEU A 144 -2.98 -0.63 -7.13
N VAL A 145 -2.71 -0.54 -8.43
CA VAL A 145 -1.58 0.20 -8.98
C VAL A 145 -1.73 1.71 -8.77
N VAL A 146 -2.95 2.26 -8.78
CA VAL A 146 -3.21 3.71 -8.66
C VAL A 146 -2.53 4.37 -7.45
N PRO A 147 -2.75 3.94 -6.19
CA PRO A 147 -2.13 4.58 -5.03
C PRO A 147 -0.60 4.52 -5.06
N PHE A 148 -0.02 3.38 -5.45
CA PHE A 148 1.43 3.21 -5.55
C PHE A 148 2.04 4.07 -6.66
N PHE A 149 1.37 4.19 -7.80
CA PHE A 149 1.78 5.07 -8.90
C PHE A 149 1.85 6.53 -8.47
N PHE A 150 0.79 7.05 -7.84
CA PHE A 150 0.75 8.45 -7.41
C PHE A 150 1.71 8.74 -6.23
N ALA A 151 1.90 7.78 -5.32
CA ALA A 151 2.89 7.90 -4.27
C ALA A 151 4.32 7.90 -4.82
N GLY A 152 4.63 7.00 -5.75
CA GLY A 152 5.92 6.96 -6.45
C GLY A 152 6.19 8.26 -7.21
N LEU A 153 5.18 8.80 -7.89
CA LEU A 153 5.29 10.08 -8.58
C LEU A 153 5.57 11.23 -7.61
N LEU A 154 4.91 11.26 -6.45
CA LEU A 154 5.14 12.27 -5.41
C LEU A 154 6.57 12.18 -4.87
N ILE A 155 7.03 10.99 -4.49
CA ILE A 155 8.36 10.76 -3.93
C ILE A 155 9.43 11.14 -4.97
N ALA A 156 9.27 10.67 -6.21
CA ALA A 156 10.20 10.96 -7.29
C ALA A 156 10.28 12.46 -7.60
N GLU A 157 9.14 13.17 -7.64
CA GLU A 157 9.10 14.62 -7.85
C GLU A 157 9.78 15.37 -6.69
N LEU A 158 9.59 14.92 -5.45
CA LEU A 158 10.16 15.56 -4.26
C LEU A 158 11.68 15.37 -4.20
N LEU A 159 12.18 14.17 -4.51
CA LEU A 159 13.62 13.90 -4.64
C LEU A 159 14.24 14.68 -5.81
N SER A 160 13.58 14.73 -6.96
CA SER A 160 14.06 15.48 -8.14
C SER A 160 14.06 16.99 -7.92
N SER A 161 13.17 17.49 -7.08
CA SER A 161 13.06 18.92 -6.75
C SER A 161 14.20 19.43 -5.88
N TYR A 162 14.90 18.55 -5.15
CA TYR A 162 15.93 18.92 -4.19
C TYR A 162 17.22 18.08 -4.33
N PRO A 163 17.94 18.14 -5.48
CA PRO A 163 19.10 17.28 -5.73
C PRO A 163 20.20 17.38 -4.67
N ALA A 164 20.44 18.58 -4.13
CA ALA A 164 21.46 18.83 -3.11
C ALA A 164 21.15 18.16 -1.74
N ARG A 165 19.91 17.76 -1.48
CA ARG A 165 19.50 17.08 -0.23
C ARG A 165 18.74 15.78 -0.47
N SER A 166 18.86 15.19 -1.66
CA SER A 166 18.18 13.95 -2.05
C SER A 166 18.49 12.80 -1.09
N ALA A 167 19.76 12.63 -0.69
CA ALA A 167 20.16 11.60 0.27
C ALA A 167 19.45 11.71 1.63
N ARG A 168 19.24 12.93 2.14
CA ARG A 168 18.53 13.14 3.41
C ARG A 168 17.02 12.91 3.26
N LEU A 169 16.44 13.31 2.13
CA LEU A 169 15.03 13.03 1.83
C LEU A 169 14.78 11.52 1.69
N TYR A 170 15.66 10.82 0.99
CA TYR A 170 15.64 9.37 0.87
C TYR A 170 15.82 8.67 2.23
N GLY A 171 16.69 9.19 3.10
CA GLY A 171 16.79 8.68 4.47
C GLY A 171 15.49 8.84 5.27
N VAL A 172 14.78 9.95 5.11
CA VAL A 172 13.49 10.20 5.78
C VAL A 172 12.36 9.34 5.16
N ASP A 173 12.40 9.09 3.86
CA ASP A 173 11.53 8.12 3.18
C ASP A 173 11.68 6.71 3.77
N LEU A 174 12.93 6.22 3.90
CA LEU A 174 13.21 4.92 4.54
C LEU A 174 12.77 4.87 6.00
N LEU A 175 12.96 5.94 6.77
CA LEU A 175 12.46 6.02 8.15
C LEU A 175 10.93 6.01 8.20
N GLY A 176 10.26 6.68 7.27
CA GLY A 176 8.80 6.65 7.13
C GLY A 176 8.29 5.24 6.82
N ALA A 177 8.90 4.58 5.84
CA ALA A 177 8.61 3.20 5.47
C ALA A 177 8.80 2.21 6.64
N ALA A 178 9.89 2.37 7.41
CA ALA A 178 10.15 1.58 8.61
C ALA A 178 9.09 1.83 9.70
N ALA A 179 8.74 3.09 9.94
CA ALA A 179 7.70 3.46 10.90
C ALA A 179 6.32 2.92 10.48
N GLY A 180 5.97 3.00 9.20
CA GLY A 180 4.73 2.41 8.66
C GLY A 180 4.68 0.90 8.84
N SER A 181 5.79 0.21 8.58
CA SER A 181 5.92 -1.24 8.79
C SER A 181 5.72 -1.63 10.25
N LEU A 182 6.34 -0.91 11.19
CA LEU A 182 6.19 -1.14 12.63
C LEU A 182 4.79 -0.77 13.13
N ALA A 183 4.17 0.26 12.55
CA ALA A 183 2.83 0.72 12.92
C ALA A 183 1.76 -0.35 12.67
N LEU A 184 1.97 -1.28 11.73
CA LEU A 184 1.05 -2.40 11.51
C LEU A 184 0.79 -3.19 12.80
N ILE A 185 1.83 -3.42 13.62
CA ILE A 185 1.78 -4.27 14.81
C ILE A 185 0.71 -3.81 15.81
N PRO A 186 0.68 -2.53 16.23
CA PRO A 186 -0.40 -2.04 17.08
C PRO A 186 -1.66 -1.69 16.28
N VAL A 187 -1.58 -1.25 15.02
CA VAL A 187 -2.77 -0.75 14.31
C VAL A 187 -3.73 -1.88 13.95
N ILE A 188 -3.24 -3.01 13.42
CA ILE A 188 -4.14 -4.08 12.93
C ILE A 188 -4.98 -4.74 14.02
N PRO A 189 -4.49 -4.99 15.26
CA PRO A 189 -5.32 -5.57 16.31
C PRO A 189 -6.39 -4.61 16.85
N TYR A 190 -6.12 -3.29 16.82
CA TYR A 190 -7.08 -2.28 17.32
C TYR A 190 -8.08 -1.83 16.26
N ALA A 191 -7.63 -1.61 15.01
CA ALA A 191 -8.44 -1.07 13.94
C ALA A 191 -8.96 -2.15 12.97
N GLY A 192 -8.53 -3.40 13.12
CA GLY A 192 -8.83 -4.47 12.17
C GLY A 192 -8.14 -4.30 10.82
N GLY A 193 -8.41 -5.22 9.89
CA GLY A 193 -7.85 -5.16 8.54
C GLY A 193 -8.29 -3.89 7.80
N VAL A 194 -9.60 -3.59 7.83
CA VAL A 194 -10.18 -2.44 7.11
C VAL A 194 -9.77 -1.12 7.74
N GLY A 195 -9.84 -1.00 9.07
CA GLY A 195 -9.41 0.22 9.75
C GLY A 195 -7.93 0.51 9.55
N THR A 196 -7.07 -0.51 9.40
CA THR A 196 -5.65 -0.31 9.03
C THR A 196 -5.50 0.38 7.66
N VAL A 197 -6.32 0.01 6.67
CA VAL A 197 -6.35 0.68 5.36
C VAL A 197 -6.79 2.14 5.50
N VAL A 198 -7.80 2.40 6.34
CA VAL A 198 -8.25 3.78 6.62
C VAL A 198 -7.15 4.59 7.32
N VAL A 199 -6.42 4.00 8.27
CA VAL A 199 -5.26 4.65 8.91
C VAL A 199 -4.16 4.98 7.89
N ALA A 200 -3.89 4.10 6.94
CA ALA A 200 -2.97 4.41 5.85
C ALA A 200 -3.45 5.60 5.01
N ALA A 201 -4.75 5.68 4.69
CA ALA A 201 -5.34 6.83 4.00
C ALA A 201 -5.25 8.13 4.84
N VAL A 202 -5.41 8.05 6.17
CA VAL A 202 -5.20 9.18 7.09
C VAL A 202 -3.77 9.69 7.00
N CYS A 203 -2.76 8.81 7.03
CA CYS A 203 -1.36 9.19 6.88
C CYS A 203 -1.09 9.92 5.55
N ALA A 204 -1.66 9.44 4.44
CA ALA A 204 -1.55 10.11 3.14
C ALA A 204 -2.26 11.48 3.13
N ALA A 205 -3.43 11.59 3.75
CA ALA A 205 -4.14 12.86 3.88
C ALA A 205 -3.39 13.87 4.78
N LEU A 206 -2.76 13.42 5.86
CA LEU A 206 -1.88 14.25 6.68
C LEU A 206 -0.66 14.73 5.89
N ALA A 207 -0.09 13.87 5.05
CA ALA A 207 0.98 14.30 4.14
C ALA A 207 0.51 15.38 3.16
N ALA A 208 -0.71 15.25 2.62
CA ALA A 208 -1.31 16.27 1.77
C ALA A 208 -1.42 17.62 2.48
N LEU A 209 -1.82 17.61 3.76
CA LEU A 209 -1.90 18.81 4.58
C LEU A 209 -0.52 19.43 4.84
N CYS A 210 0.49 18.62 5.16
CA CYS A 210 1.88 19.08 5.31
C CYS A 210 2.41 19.72 4.02
N LEU A 211 2.16 19.10 2.87
CA LEU A 211 2.66 19.55 1.56
C LEU A 211 1.84 20.71 0.97
N ALA A 212 0.70 21.08 1.57
CA ALA A 212 -0.17 22.13 1.07
C ALA A 212 0.42 23.53 1.29
N ARG A 213 0.53 24.31 0.20
CA ARG A 213 1.00 25.70 0.27
C ARG A 213 -0.05 26.64 0.87
N PRO A 214 0.35 27.78 1.46
CA PRO A 214 -0.60 28.75 2.03
C PRO A 214 -1.66 29.25 1.04
N GLU A 215 -1.32 29.34 -0.25
CA GLU A 215 -2.25 29.76 -1.30
C GLU A 215 -3.35 28.72 -1.60
N GLN A 216 -3.14 27.45 -1.23
CA GLN A 216 -4.01 26.33 -1.60
C GLN A 216 -5.14 26.11 -0.57
N ARG A 217 -5.90 27.16 -0.25
CA ARG A 217 -6.96 27.12 0.78
C ARG A 217 -8.02 26.04 0.50
N THR A 218 -8.45 25.89 -0.74
CA THR A 218 -9.45 24.88 -1.13
C THR A 218 -8.94 23.46 -0.91
N MET A 219 -7.68 23.19 -1.23
CA MET A 219 -7.07 21.87 -0.99
C MET A 219 -6.97 21.57 0.49
N ARG A 220 -6.54 22.54 1.31
CA ARG A 220 -6.51 22.38 2.77
C ARG A 220 -7.90 22.09 3.33
N GLY A 221 -8.92 22.83 2.90
CA GLY A 221 -10.31 22.60 3.29
C GLY A 221 -10.79 21.19 2.91
N ALA A 222 -10.53 20.76 1.68
CA ALA A 222 -10.86 19.41 1.21
C ALA A 222 -10.13 18.31 2.00
N THR A 223 -8.83 18.50 2.28
CA THR A 223 -8.03 17.57 3.08
C THR A 223 -8.54 17.50 4.53
N LEU A 224 -8.90 18.62 5.15
CA LEU A 224 -9.46 18.64 6.50
C LEU A 224 -10.83 17.97 6.57
N ALA A 225 -11.69 18.20 5.57
CA ALA A 225 -12.97 17.51 5.45
C ALA A 225 -12.78 15.99 5.30
N LEU A 226 -11.85 15.57 4.43
CA LEU A 226 -11.50 14.16 4.28
C LEU A 226 -10.97 13.58 5.60
N LEU A 227 -10.06 14.26 6.29
CA LEU A 227 -9.53 13.82 7.59
C LEU A 227 -10.64 13.64 8.63
N ALA A 228 -11.63 14.54 8.67
CA ALA A 228 -12.77 14.41 9.57
C ALA A 228 -13.60 13.14 9.26
N VAL A 229 -13.87 12.88 7.98
CA VAL A 229 -14.56 11.65 7.54
C VAL A 229 -13.75 10.41 7.89
N LEU A 230 -12.44 10.41 7.63
CA LEU A 230 -11.57 9.26 7.93
C LEU A 230 -11.43 9.02 9.44
N ALA A 231 -11.34 10.07 10.26
CA ALA A 231 -11.29 9.95 11.70
C ALA A 231 -12.55 9.29 12.28
N TRP A 232 -13.72 9.62 11.72
CA TRP A 232 -14.98 8.93 12.05
C TRP A 232 -15.01 7.49 11.52
N LEU A 233 -14.42 7.23 10.35
CA LEU A 233 -14.44 5.93 9.71
C LEU A 233 -13.53 4.91 10.40
N VAL A 234 -12.38 5.28 10.97
CA VAL A 234 -11.43 4.34 11.62
C VAL A 234 -12.10 3.39 12.64
N PRO A 235 -12.87 3.86 13.64
CA PRO A 235 -13.52 2.97 14.61
C PRO A 235 -14.73 2.22 14.03
N ASN A 236 -15.35 2.73 12.96
CA ASN A 236 -16.56 2.16 12.35
C ASN A 236 -16.26 1.44 11.03
N ALA A 237 -14.98 1.15 10.76
CA ALA A 237 -14.53 0.74 9.44
C ALA A 237 -15.15 -0.60 9.03
N ASP A 238 -15.20 -1.56 9.95
CA ASP A 238 -15.74 -2.90 9.66
C ASP A 238 -17.27 -2.89 9.43
N GLU A 239 -18.00 -1.92 10.00
CA GLU A 239 -19.45 -1.77 9.79
C GLU A 239 -19.78 -1.05 8.48
N VAL A 240 -19.06 0.04 8.17
CA VAL A 240 -19.32 0.89 7.00
C VAL A 240 -18.72 0.29 5.72
N LEU A 241 -17.59 -0.40 5.86
CA LEU A 241 -16.83 -1.01 4.78
C LEU A 241 -16.60 -2.50 5.09
N PRO A 242 -17.67 -3.32 5.13
CA PRO A 242 -17.55 -4.71 5.53
C PRO A 242 -16.69 -5.50 4.54
N LEU A 243 -15.83 -6.35 5.09
CA LEU A 243 -14.99 -7.24 4.31
C LEU A 243 -15.86 -8.30 3.61
N GLN A 244 -15.87 -8.31 2.27
CA GLN A 244 -16.55 -9.35 1.50
C GLN A 244 -15.63 -10.52 1.22
N TYR A 245 -16.11 -11.73 1.54
CA TYR A 245 -15.36 -12.98 1.37
C TYR A 245 -15.69 -13.61 0.02
N HIS A 246 -14.76 -13.48 -0.93
CA HIS A 246 -14.93 -13.95 -2.30
C HIS A 246 -14.77 -15.46 -2.48
N GLN A 247 -14.22 -16.15 -1.48
CA GLN A 247 -13.93 -17.58 -1.51
C GLN A 247 -14.51 -18.24 -0.25
N ASN A 248 -15.45 -19.18 -0.42
CA ASN A 248 -15.94 -19.96 0.71
C ASN A 248 -14.94 -21.07 1.05
N LYS A 249 -14.06 -20.81 2.02
CA LYS A 249 -13.10 -21.79 2.51
C LYS A 249 -13.67 -22.51 3.73
N ARG A 250 -13.81 -23.83 3.66
CA ARG A 250 -14.15 -24.68 4.81
C ARG A 250 -15.37 -24.20 5.62
N ARG A 251 -16.46 -23.86 4.92
CA ARG A 251 -17.74 -23.38 5.49
C ARG A 251 -17.68 -22.04 6.24
N PHE A 252 -16.55 -21.33 6.22
CA PHE A 252 -16.38 -20.04 6.88
C PHE A 252 -17.46 -19.04 6.46
N ASN A 253 -17.69 -18.86 5.16
CA ASN A 253 -18.67 -17.89 4.68
C ASN A 253 -20.08 -18.25 5.17
N THR A 254 -20.42 -19.54 5.22
CA THR A 254 -21.73 -19.98 5.73
C THR A 254 -21.92 -19.63 7.21
N ALA A 255 -20.87 -19.70 8.02
CA ALA A 255 -20.95 -19.28 9.42
C ALA A 255 -21.04 -17.76 9.58
N VAL A 256 -20.39 -16.99 8.70
CA VAL A 256 -20.55 -15.54 8.62
C VAL A 256 -21.98 -15.17 8.22
N ASP A 257 -22.51 -15.77 7.16
CA ASP A 257 -23.84 -15.48 6.62
C ASP A 257 -24.97 -15.86 7.60
N ASN A 258 -24.75 -16.88 8.44
CA ASN A 258 -25.69 -17.33 9.46
C ASN A 258 -25.52 -16.63 10.82
N ASP A 259 -24.66 -15.61 10.92
CA ASP A 259 -24.36 -14.88 12.16
C ASP A 259 -23.89 -15.78 13.31
N GLN A 260 -23.06 -16.79 12.98
CA GLN A 260 -22.55 -17.78 13.93
C GLN A 260 -21.17 -17.41 14.49
N ILE A 261 -20.58 -16.30 14.05
CA ILE A 261 -19.28 -15.82 14.51
C ILE A 261 -19.44 -15.18 15.90
N LEU A 262 -18.90 -15.85 16.91
CA LEU A 262 -18.93 -15.39 18.30
C LEU A 262 -17.88 -14.31 18.57
N ALA A 263 -16.71 -14.44 17.94
CA ALA A 263 -15.59 -13.54 18.16
C ALA A 263 -14.66 -13.51 16.96
N THR A 264 -14.23 -12.30 16.60
CA THR A 264 -13.17 -12.05 15.63
C THR A 264 -12.01 -11.34 16.33
N ARG A 265 -10.78 -11.77 16.03
CA ARG A 265 -9.55 -11.15 16.51
C ARG A 265 -8.55 -11.01 15.38
N TRP A 266 -8.07 -9.79 15.17
CA TRP A 266 -6.93 -9.52 14.30
C TRP A 266 -5.65 -9.51 15.13
N SER A 267 -4.63 -10.19 14.63
CA SER A 267 -3.25 -10.08 15.10
C SER A 267 -2.35 -9.66 13.94
N PRO A 268 -1.10 -9.25 14.20
CA PRO A 268 -0.13 -8.98 13.14
C PRO A 268 0.17 -10.21 12.27
N LEU A 269 -0.09 -11.42 12.79
CA LEU A 269 0.20 -12.69 12.12
C LEU A 269 -1.00 -13.17 11.31
N SER A 270 -2.16 -13.26 11.95
CA SER A 270 -3.38 -13.84 11.38
C SER A 270 -4.66 -13.20 11.91
N LYS A 271 -5.75 -13.43 11.18
CA LYS A 271 -7.12 -13.23 11.64
C LYS A 271 -7.66 -14.54 12.21
N VAL A 272 -8.22 -14.50 13.41
CA VAL A 272 -8.86 -15.66 14.05
C VAL A 272 -10.33 -15.36 14.25
N ASP A 273 -11.18 -16.28 13.81
CA ASP A 273 -12.63 -16.23 13.95
C ASP A 273 -13.09 -17.48 14.72
N ILE A 274 -13.98 -17.31 15.69
CA ILE A 274 -14.55 -18.40 16.50
C ILE A 274 -16.05 -18.46 16.22
N ALA A 275 -16.57 -19.65 15.95
CA ALA A 275 -17.99 -19.84 15.66
C ALA A 275 -18.58 -21.09 16.31
N VAL A 276 -19.91 -21.11 16.44
CA VAL A 276 -20.63 -22.31 16.90
C VAL A 276 -20.81 -23.28 15.75
N HIS A 277 -20.25 -24.49 15.87
CA HIS A 277 -20.51 -25.56 14.91
C HIS A 277 -21.79 -26.33 15.25
N ARG A 278 -21.87 -26.80 16.51
CA ARG A 278 -22.97 -27.55 17.13
C ARG A 278 -22.96 -27.30 18.64
N GLN A 279 -23.97 -27.77 19.37
CA GLN A 279 -23.94 -27.78 20.84
C GLN A 279 -22.60 -28.39 21.31
N ASP A 280 -21.89 -27.65 22.16
CA ASP A 280 -20.61 -28.02 22.77
C ASP A 280 -19.42 -28.22 21.81
N ILE A 281 -19.53 -27.76 20.55
CA ILE A 281 -18.44 -27.78 19.55
C ILE A 281 -18.30 -26.40 18.92
N TYR A 282 -17.10 -25.83 19.02
CA TYR A 282 -16.76 -24.54 18.43
C TYR A 282 -15.71 -24.70 17.34
N ASP A 283 -15.89 -24.03 16.21
CA ASP A 283 -14.87 -23.97 15.16
C ASP A 283 -13.98 -22.74 15.40
N ILE A 284 -12.68 -22.92 15.20
CA ILE A 284 -11.70 -21.85 15.11
C ILE A 284 -11.21 -21.80 13.66
N TRP A 285 -11.48 -20.71 12.97
CA TRP A 285 -10.90 -20.44 11.66
C TRP A 285 -9.75 -19.46 11.75
N ILE A 286 -8.72 -19.72 10.95
CA ILE A 286 -7.58 -18.84 10.77
C ILE A 286 -7.56 -18.36 9.32
N ASP A 287 -7.43 -17.05 9.15
CA ASP A 287 -7.38 -16.33 7.87
C ASP A 287 -8.55 -16.68 6.93
N GLY A 288 -9.78 -16.52 7.44
CA GLY A 288 -11.00 -16.72 6.66
C GLY A 288 -11.19 -18.16 6.18
N GLY A 289 -10.86 -19.15 7.04
CA GLY A 289 -11.00 -20.58 6.73
C GLY A 289 -9.83 -21.21 5.97
N THR A 290 -8.69 -20.52 5.87
CA THR A 290 -7.46 -21.10 5.32
C THR A 290 -7.00 -22.29 6.17
N ASN A 291 -7.08 -22.15 7.49
CA ASN A 291 -6.99 -23.26 8.44
C ASN A 291 -8.24 -23.30 9.32
N GLU A 292 -8.51 -24.48 9.86
CA GLU A 292 -9.66 -24.77 10.72
C GLU A 292 -9.19 -25.72 11.81
N SER A 293 -9.67 -25.49 13.02
CA SER A 293 -9.58 -26.39 14.16
C SER A 293 -10.92 -26.42 14.87
N ALA A 294 -11.18 -27.45 15.66
CA ALA A 294 -12.40 -27.56 16.46
C ALA A 294 -12.04 -27.66 17.95
N ILE A 295 -12.75 -26.90 18.78
CA ILE A 295 -12.74 -27.01 20.24
C ILE A 295 -13.95 -27.84 20.64
N TYR A 296 -13.70 -28.91 21.37
CA TYR A 296 -14.74 -29.72 22.01
C TYR A 296 -14.85 -29.30 23.47
N ALA A 297 -16.07 -29.05 23.94
CA ALA A 297 -16.28 -28.91 25.36
C ALA A 297 -15.88 -30.22 26.05
N TRP A 298 -15.08 -30.11 27.10
CA TRP A 298 -14.65 -31.26 27.89
C TRP A 298 -15.33 -31.21 29.25
N SER A 299 -15.88 -32.36 29.66
CA SER A 299 -16.62 -32.53 30.91
C SER A 299 -15.75 -32.43 32.17
N GLY A 300 -14.42 -32.36 32.02
CA GLY A 300 -13.47 -32.39 33.15
C GLY A 300 -13.17 -33.81 33.68
N ASN A 301 -13.85 -34.85 33.17
CA ASN A 301 -13.65 -36.22 33.61
C ASN A 301 -12.58 -36.93 32.75
N LEU A 302 -11.44 -37.27 33.36
CA LEU A 302 -10.32 -37.96 32.71
C LEU A 302 -10.68 -39.38 32.24
N GLU A 303 -11.64 -40.06 32.89
CA GLU A 303 -12.06 -41.42 32.51
C GLU A 303 -12.80 -41.45 31.16
N THR A 304 -13.27 -40.29 30.69
CA THR A 304 -13.97 -40.14 29.40
C THR A 304 -13.02 -39.93 28.22
N LEU A 305 -11.72 -39.74 28.46
CA LEU A 305 -10.71 -39.59 27.42
C LEU A 305 -10.32 -40.97 26.89
N GLN A 306 -10.40 -41.17 25.57
CA GLN A 306 -9.85 -42.36 24.93
C GLN A 306 -8.57 -42.02 24.16
N PRO A 307 -7.56 -42.92 24.16
CA PRO A 307 -6.42 -42.80 23.26
C PRO A 307 -6.90 -42.81 21.81
N LEU A 308 -6.39 -41.91 20.97
CA LEU A 308 -6.70 -41.97 19.55
C LEU A 308 -6.01 -43.19 18.91
N GLU A 309 -6.76 -44.00 18.17
CA GLU A 309 -6.18 -44.68 17.02
C GLU A 309 -5.94 -43.62 15.94
N TRP A 310 -4.71 -43.57 15.44
CA TRP A 310 -4.22 -42.49 14.58
C TRP A 310 -5.14 -42.26 13.37
N HIS A 311 -5.76 -41.08 13.28
CA HIS A 311 -6.51 -40.63 12.12
C HIS A 311 -5.91 -39.30 11.66
N SER A 312 -5.67 -39.15 10.35
CA SER A 312 -4.90 -38.08 9.72
C SER A 312 -5.40 -36.63 9.93
N SER A 313 -6.44 -36.44 10.74
CA SER A 313 -7.13 -35.18 10.98
C SER A 313 -7.27 -34.77 12.45
N ALA A 314 -6.62 -35.44 13.42
CA ALA A 314 -6.86 -35.19 14.85
C ALA A 314 -5.60 -35.04 15.73
N ALA A 315 -5.76 -34.29 16.84
CA ALA A 315 -4.79 -34.16 17.93
C ALA A 315 -4.65 -35.46 18.76
N ILE A 316 -3.66 -35.54 19.65
CA ILE A 316 -3.21 -36.76 20.35
C ILE A 316 -4.31 -37.41 21.24
N TYR A 317 -5.36 -36.67 21.62
CA TYR A 317 -6.49 -37.17 22.41
C TYR A 317 -7.82 -36.65 21.86
N ALA A 318 -8.88 -37.48 21.90
CA ALA A 318 -10.24 -37.10 21.53
C ALA A 318 -11.21 -37.31 22.69
N VAL A 319 -12.17 -36.39 22.82
CA VAL A 319 -13.29 -36.52 23.75
C VAL A 319 -14.28 -37.51 23.15
N LYS A 320 -14.72 -38.49 23.96
CA LYS A 320 -15.69 -39.51 23.55
C LYS A 320 -17.02 -38.83 23.19
N ARG A 321 -17.48 -38.98 21.94
CA ARG A 321 -18.84 -38.58 21.55
C ARG A 321 -19.83 -39.53 22.22
N GLY A 322 -20.68 -38.98 23.09
CA GLY A 322 -21.87 -39.66 23.61
C GLY A 322 -22.96 -39.74 22.55
#